data_AF-A0A151NSE7-F1
#
_entry.id   AF-A0A151NSE7-F1
#
_cell.length_a   1.000
_cell.length_b   1.000
_cell.length_c   1.000
_cell.angle_alpha   90.00
_cell.angle_beta   90.00
_cell.angle_gamma   90.00
#
_symmetry.space_group_name_H-M   'P 1'
#
loop_
_entity.id
_entity.type
_entity.pdbx_description
1 polymer ?
#
loop_
_entity_poly.entity_id
_entity_poly.type
_entity_poly.pdbx_seq_one_letter_code
_entity_poly.pdbx_strand_id
1 'polypeptide(L)'
;MGPPRPGHGPPGRLLLLAWLSFNCACISSAQLGRGEWTPWGAWSACSSTCGDGVALRTRRCLRFPGEELCEGEPRRYRVCQLHACPSGSVPFRAMQCSLYNSKPILGKPARYQWVPFYGAPNLCDLNCLAAGHNFYYTFGRVLDGTRCSPDSPELCISGQCLRAGCDGILGSGAQRDACGQCGGRNESCVLVQRVFRAAFPSSGD
;
A
#
# COMPACT_ATOMS: atom_id res chain seq x y z
N MET A 1 54.64 59.55 -60.86
CA MET A 1 55.61 59.76 -59.76
C MET A 1 54.86 59.67 -58.45
N GLY A 2 55.33 58.79 -57.56
CA GLY A 2 54.75 58.43 -56.26
C GLY A 2 55.36 57.09 -55.81
N PRO A 3 56.17 57.04 -54.73
CA PRO A 3 57.19 56.00 -54.43
C PRO A 3 56.66 54.73 -53.71
N PRO A 4 57.50 53.70 -53.41
CA PRO A 4 57.08 52.33 -53.11
C PRO A 4 56.90 52.00 -51.62
N ARG A 5 56.30 50.83 -51.36
CA ARG A 5 56.18 50.17 -50.04
C ARG A 5 57.54 49.77 -49.45
N PRO A 6 57.60 49.58 -48.13
CA PRO A 6 58.22 48.38 -47.57
C PRO A 6 57.25 47.63 -46.63
N GLY A 7 57.25 46.30 -46.73
CA GLY A 7 56.54 45.41 -45.81
C GLY A 7 57.44 44.91 -44.69
N HIS A 8 56.85 44.43 -43.60
CA HIS A 8 57.51 43.57 -42.62
C HIS A 8 56.54 42.50 -42.11
N GLY A 9 57.07 41.27 -42.05
CA GLY A 9 56.38 40.02 -41.75
C GLY A 9 56.09 39.79 -40.26
N PRO A 10 55.71 38.55 -39.90
CA PRO A 10 54.86 38.24 -38.74
C PRO A 10 55.67 37.99 -37.46
N PRO A 11 55.02 38.00 -36.28
CA PRO A 11 55.44 37.19 -35.15
C PRO A 11 54.45 36.04 -34.91
N GLY A 12 54.99 34.89 -34.56
CA GLY A 12 54.27 33.64 -34.47
C GLY A 12 53.79 33.24 -33.08
N ARG A 13 53.30 31.99 -33.06
CA ARG A 13 53.14 31.04 -31.95
C ARG A 13 52.25 31.48 -30.79
N LEU A 14 51.10 30.83 -30.64
CA LEU A 14 50.71 30.16 -29.39
C LEU A 14 49.43 29.33 -29.58
N LEU A 15 49.43 28.13 -28.96
CA LEU A 15 48.30 27.22 -28.66
C LEU A 15 47.86 26.29 -29.82
N LEU A 16 48.49 25.12 -30.01
CA LEU A 16 48.22 23.82 -29.34
C LEU A 16 46.75 23.35 -29.45
N LEU A 17 46.51 22.52 -30.46
CA LEU A 17 45.67 21.30 -30.47
C LEU A 17 44.33 21.35 -29.71
N ALA A 18 43.32 22.00 -30.30
CA ALA A 18 41.92 21.85 -29.91
C ALA A 18 41.25 20.69 -30.67
N TRP A 19 41.68 19.44 -30.46
CA TRP A 19 40.92 18.24 -30.87
C TRP A 19 41.20 17.06 -29.93
N LEU A 20 40.94 17.26 -28.64
CA LEU A 20 40.53 16.19 -27.76
C LEU A 20 39.17 16.61 -27.19
N SER A 21 38.18 16.69 -28.07
CA SER A 21 36.79 16.60 -27.65
C SER A 21 36.68 15.30 -26.87
N PHE A 22 36.53 15.47 -25.57
CA PHE A 22 36.16 14.49 -24.58
C PHE A 22 35.26 13.42 -25.21
N ASN A 23 35.88 12.33 -25.67
CA ASN A 23 35.23 11.04 -25.53
C ASN A 23 35.27 10.75 -24.03
N CYS A 24 34.44 11.48 -23.28
CA CYS A 24 33.86 10.91 -22.09
C CYS A 24 33.00 9.78 -22.65
N ALA A 25 33.63 8.61 -22.82
CA ALA A 25 32.89 7.39 -22.87
C ALA A 25 32.04 7.43 -21.62
N CYS A 26 30.74 7.71 -21.79
CA CYS A 26 29.76 7.17 -20.88
C CYS A 26 30.08 5.68 -20.90
N ILE A 27 30.84 5.23 -19.93
CA ILE A 27 30.90 3.83 -19.54
C ILE A 27 29.44 3.55 -19.30
N SER A 28 28.77 2.99 -20.32
CA SER A 28 27.44 2.47 -20.21
C SER A 28 27.58 1.51 -19.07
N SER A 29 27.10 1.91 -17.89
CA SER A 29 26.98 1.02 -16.75
C SER A 29 26.36 -0.22 -17.36
N ALA A 30 27.06 -1.35 -17.30
CA ALA A 30 26.51 -2.60 -17.78
C ALA A 30 25.11 -2.65 -17.18
N GLN A 31 24.07 -2.55 -18.01
CA GLN A 31 22.70 -2.66 -17.57
C GLN A 31 22.53 -4.12 -17.24
N LEU A 32 23.04 -4.46 -16.06
CA LEU A 32 22.87 -5.75 -15.45
C LEU A 32 21.36 -5.87 -15.30
N GLY A 33 20.80 -6.90 -15.93
CA GLY A 33 19.36 -7.04 -16.14
C GLY A 33 18.57 -6.81 -14.85
N ARG A 34 17.31 -6.42 -15.00
CA ARG A 34 16.40 -6.42 -13.84
C ARG A 34 16.09 -7.86 -13.49
N GLY A 35 16.05 -8.17 -12.19
CA GLY A 35 15.59 -9.47 -11.72
C GLY A 35 14.19 -9.79 -12.24
N GLU A 36 13.89 -11.07 -12.38
CA GLU A 36 12.61 -11.57 -12.87
C GLU A 36 11.75 -12.10 -11.72
N TRP A 37 10.47 -11.73 -11.69
CA TRP A 37 9.53 -12.28 -10.74
C TRP A 37 9.15 -13.71 -11.13
N THR A 38 9.18 -14.65 -10.19
CA THR A 38 8.47 -15.91 -10.36
C THR A 38 6.98 -15.65 -10.57
N PRO A 39 6.26 -16.59 -11.20
CA PRO A 39 4.80 -16.59 -11.13
C PRO A 39 4.31 -16.49 -9.69
N TRP A 40 3.15 -15.87 -9.51
CA TRP A 40 2.50 -15.86 -8.20
C TRP A 40 2.16 -17.29 -7.79
N GLY A 41 2.49 -17.64 -6.54
CA GLY A 41 2.00 -18.87 -5.95
C GLY A 41 0.48 -18.87 -5.79
N ALA A 42 -0.04 -20.04 -5.42
CA ALA A 42 -1.45 -20.17 -5.04
C ALA A 42 -1.77 -19.30 -3.82
N TRP A 43 -3.05 -18.90 -3.72
CA TRP A 43 -3.56 -18.24 -2.53
C TRP A 43 -3.60 -19.24 -1.36
N SER A 44 -3.20 -18.77 -0.18
CA SER A 44 -3.37 -19.51 1.08
C SER A 44 -4.86 -19.68 1.42
N ALA A 45 -5.13 -20.53 2.41
CA ALA A 45 -6.38 -20.48 3.13
C ALA A 45 -6.59 -19.09 3.77
N CYS A 46 -7.85 -18.75 4.03
CA CYS A 46 -8.20 -17.52 4.72
C CYS A 46 -7.76 -17.57 6.18
N SER A 47 -7.30 -16.44 6.71
CA SER A 47 -6.85 -16.31 8.11
C SER A 47 -7.97 -16.51 9.14
N SER A 48 -9.23 -16.43 8.72
CA SER A 48 -10.42 -16.61 9.55
C SER A 48 -11.31 -17.69 8.95
N THR A 49 -12.21 -18.25 9.77
CA THR A 49 -13.21 -19.24 9.36
C THR A 49 -14.59 -18.65 9.16
N CYS A 50 -14.85 -17.47 9.72
CA CYS A 50 -16.08 -16.68 9.56
C CYS A 50 -15.73 -15.19 9.48
N GLY A 51 -16.70 -14.36 9.09
CA GLY A 51 -16.53 -12.92 8.96
C GLY A 51 -15.54 -12.55 7.85
N ASP A 52 -14.66 -11.59 8.13
CA ASP A 52 -13.61 -11.19 7.21
C ASP A 52 -12.32 -11.92 7.54
N GLY A 53 -11.72 -12.52 6.51
CA GLY A 53 -10.38 -13.06 6.58
C GLY A 53 -9.50 -12.47 5.48
N VAL A 54 -8.21 -12.80 5.52
CA VAL A 54 -7.29 -12.50 4.43
C VAL A 54 -6.61 -13.76 3.94
N ALA A 55 -6.41 -13.86 2.64
CA ALA A 55 -5.58 -14.87 2.03
C ALA A 55 -4.31 -14.22 1.46
N LEU A 56 -3.19 -14.91 1.60
CA LEU A 56 -1.87 -14.47 1.17
C LEU A 56 -1.43 -15.27 -0.06
N ARG A 57 -0.79 -14.62 -1.01
CA ARG A 57 0.06 -15.29 -2.01
C ARG A 57 1.41 -14.60 -2.07
N THR A 58 2.42 -15.37 -2.48
CA THR A 58 3.80 -14.90 -2.54
C THR A 58 4.43 -15.21 -3.89
N ARG A 59 5.41 -14.41 -4.27
CA ARG A 59 6.34 -14.65 -5.39
C ARG A 59 7.76 -14.34 -4.95
N ARG A 60 8.75 -14.79 -5.70
CA ARG A 60 10.17 -14.53 -5.42
C ARG A 60 10.79 -13.76 -6.56
N CYS A 61 11.73 -12.89 -6.25
CA CYS A 61 12.55 -12.23 -7.26
C CYS A 61 13.78 -13.10 -7.53
N LEU A 62 13.90 -13.62 -8.74
CA LEU A 62 15.08 -14.34 -9.20
C LEU A 62 16.03 -13.31 -9.83
N ARG A 63 17.28 -13.28 -9.37
CA ARG A 63 18.29 -12.38 -9.89
C ARG A 63 19.69 -12.98 -9.78
N PHE A 64 20.57 -12.61 -10.70
CA PHE A 64 21.99 -12.87 -10.61
C PHE A 64 22.71 -11.80 -9.77
N PRO A 65 23.91 -12.09 -9.24
CA PRO A 65 24.71 -11.10 -8.54
C PRO A 65 24.95 -9.85 -9.38
N GLY A 66 24.53 -8.70 -8.86
CA GLY A 66 24.64 -7.39 -9.47
C GLY A 66 23.42 -6.91 -10.28
N GLU A 67 22.47 -7.80 -10.60
CA GLU A 67 21.20 -7.40 -11.25
C GLU A 67 20.33 -6.54 -10.34
N GLU A 68 19.44 -5.70 -10.86
CA GLU A 68 18.55 -4.89 -10.01
C GLU A 68 17.54 -5.78 -9.27
N LEU A 69 17.11 -5.36 -8.07
CA LEU A 69 15.98 -6.02 -7.40
C LEU A 69 14.70 -5.82 -8.20
N CYS A 70 13.82 -6.82 -8.20
CA CYS A 70 12.55 -6.71 -8.89
C CYS A 70 11.69 -5.59 -8.27
N GLU A 71 11.10 -4.75 -9.10
CA GLU A 71 10.18 -3.70 -8.63
C GLU A 71 8.83 -4.28 -8.19
N GLY A 72 8.32 -3.79 -7.06
CA GLY A 72 7.03 -4.14 -6.48
C GLY A 72 7.09 -5.19 -5.37
N GLU A 73 5.92 -5.54 -4.84
CA GLU A 73 5.84 -6.35 -3.62
C GLU A 73 6.01 -7.87 -3.88
N PRO A 74 6.72 -8.60 -3.00
CA PRO A 74 6.84 -10.06 -3.06
C PRO A 74 5.61 -10.78 -2.50
N ARG A 75 4.73 -10.05 -1.81
CA ARG A 75 3.52 -10.58 -1.16
C ARG A 75 2.29 -9.82 -1.64
N ARG A 76 1.17 -10.52 -1.77
CA ARG A 76 -0.13 -9.93 -2.03
C ARG A 76 -1.17 -10.55 -1.12
N TYR A 77 -2.10 -9.72 -0.67
CA TYR A 77 -3.19 -10.13 0.20
C TYR A 77 -4.53 -9.85 -0.49
N ARG A 78 -5.49 -10.75 -0.33
CA ARG A 78 -6.88 -10.54 -0.76
C ARG A 78 -7.82 -10.71 0.42
N VAL A 79 -8.94 -10.01 0.38
CA VAL A 79 -10.02 -10.23 1.34
C VAL A 79 -10.73 -11.53 1.02
N CYS A 80 -11.11 -12.26 2.07
CA CYS A 80 -12.04 -13.36 2.03
C CYS A 80 -13.37 -12.90 2.63
N GLN A 81 -14.45 -12.95 1.85
CA GLN A 81 -15.81 -12.90 2.40
C GLN A 81 -16.21 -14.31 2.84
N LEU A 82 -16.37 -14.50 4.14
CA LEU A 82 -16.87 -15.75 4.73
C LEU A 82 -18.27 -15.52 5.28
N HIS A 83 -18.93 -16.60 5.71
CA HIS A 83 -20.21 -16.52 6.39
C HIS A 83 -20.08 -15.68 7.67
N ALA A 84 -21.17 -15.02 8.08
CA ALA A 84 -21.19 -14.24 9.32
C ALA A 84 -20.77 -15.11 10.52
N CYS A 85 -20.00 -14.53 11.43
CA CYS A 85 -19.60 -15.24 12.64
C CYS A 85 -20.81 -15.53 13.54
N PRO A 86 -20.81 -16.68 14.26
CA PRO A 86 -21.84 -17.00 15.24
C PRO A 86 -22.01 -15.90 16.29
N SER A 87 -23.24 -15.77 16.82
CA SER A 87 -23.50 -14.83 17.91
C SER A 87 -22.60 -15.11 19.12
N GLY A 88 -22.02 -14.06 19.69
CA GLY A 88 -21.06 -14.17 20.79
C GLY A 88 -19.62 -14.47 20.37
N SER A 89 -19.32 -14.54 19.07
CA SER A 89 -17.93 -14.63 18.60
C SER A 89 -17.10 -13.44 19.09
N VAL A 90 -15.90 -13.71 19.58
CA VAL A 90 -14.98 -12.67 20.02
C VAL A 90 -14.29 -12.04 18.80
N PRO A 91 -14.31 -10.71 18.63
CA PRO A 91 -13.59 -10.05 17.56
C PRO A 91 -12.09 -10.36 17.60
N PHE A 92 -11.46 -10.51 16.43
CA PHE A 92 -10.08 -10.97 16.33
C PHE A 92 -9.09 -10.09 17.13
N ARG A 93 -9.32 -8.78 17.17
CA ARG A 93 -8.51 -7.83 17.95
C ARG A 93 -8.71 -8.00 19.47
N ALA A 94 -9.94 -8.25 19.90
CA ALA A 94 -10.25 -8.49 21.31
C ALA A 94 -9.63 -9.81 21.79
N MET A 95 -9.66 -10.84 20.95
CA MET A 95 -8.96 -12.09 21.22
C MET A 95 -7.46 -11.86 21.40
N GLN A 96 -6.82 -11.09 20.52
CA GLN A 96 -5.39 -10.75 20.64
C GLN A 96 -5.05 -10.00 21.94
N CYS A 97 -5.85 -9.01 22.35
CA CYS A 97 -5.66 -8.34 23.66
C CYS A 97 -5.82 -9.33 24.83
N SER A 98 -6.81 -10.23 24.77
CA SER A 98 -7.11 -11.18 25.85
C SER A 98 -5.95 -12.15 26.15
N LEU A 99 -5.06 -12.40 25.18
CA LEU A 99 -3.85 -13.22 25.37
C LEU A 99 -2.86 -12.64 26.40
N TYR A 100 -3.05 -11.39 26.80
CA TYR A 100 -2.21 -10.69 27.77
C TYR A 100 -2.87 -10.50 29.14
N ASN A 101 -4.13 -10.94 29.34
CA ASN A 101 -4.87 -10.69 30.59
C ASN A 101 -4.15 -11.17 31.86
N SER A 102 -3.47 -12.31 31.76
CA SER A 102 -2.78 -12.94 32.90
C SER A 102 -1.28 -12.67 32.94
N LYS A 103 -0.77 -11.80 32.04
CA LYS A 103 0.66 -11.51 31.89
C LYS A 103 0.99 -10.17 32.56
N PRO A 104 1.99 -10.11 33.45
CA PRO A 104 2.48 -8.83 33.97
C PRO A 104 3.14 -8.02 32.85
N ILE A 105 3.05 -6.69 32.94
CA ILE A 105 3.68 -5.77 31.99
C ILE A 105 4.94 -5.15 32.60
N LEU A 106 5.86 -4.70 31.75
CA LEU A 106 7.14 -4.15 32.22
C LEU A 106 6.88 -2.97 33.18
N GLY A 107 7.49 -3.02 34.36
CA GLY A 107 7.34 -2.00 35.39
C GLY A 107 6.04 -2.07 36.21
N LYS A 108 5.13 -3.03 35.96
CA LYS A 108 3.93 -3.25 36.79
C LYS A 108 3.68 -4.75 37.05
N PRO A 109 3.77 -5.23 38.30
CA PRO A 109 3.53 -6.63 38.64
C PRO A 109 2.05 -7.04 38.58
N ALA A 110 1.14 -6.06 38.51
CA ALA A 110 -0.30 -6.30 38.44
C ALA A 110 -0.73 -6.87 37.08
N ARG A 111 -1.84 -7.63 37.11
CA ARG A 111 -2.52 -8.19 35.95
C ARG A 111 -3.76 -7.36 35.66
N TYR A 112 -4.13 -7.25 34.39
CA TYR A 112 -5.24 -6.41 33.93
C TYR A 112 -6.07 -7.16 32.91
N GLN A 113 -7.36 -6.84 32.83
CA GLN A 113 -8.18 -7.28 31.71
C GLN A 113 -8.02 -6.29 30.56
N TRP A 114 -7.58 -6.76 29.40
CA TRP A 114 -7.26 -5.93 28.24
C TRP A 114 -8.40 -5.94 27.23
N VAL A 115 -8.80 -4.75 26.78
CA VAL A 115 -9.78 -4.57 25.71
C VAL A 115 -9.19 -3.73 24.58
N PRO A 116 -9.62 -3.90 23.32
CA PRO A 116 -9.10 -3.12 22.21
C PRO A 116 -9.24 -1.62 22.41
N PHE A 117 -8.17 -0.87 22.12
CA PHE A 117 -8.16 0.59 22.13
C PHE A 117 -7.87 1.13 20.73
N TYR A 118 -8.77 1.96 20.21
CA TYR A 118 -8.70 2.52 18.86
C TYR A 118 -8.29 4.00 18.82
N GLY A 119 -8.04 4.62 19.98
CA GLY A 119 -7.65 6.05 20.06
C GLY A 119 -6.15 6.32 19.92
N ALA A 120 -5.33 5.30 19.66
CA ALA A 120 -3.89 5.44 19.51
C ALA A 120 -3.50 5.82 18.06
N PRO A 121 -2.34 6.48 17.82
CA PRO A 121 -1.96 6.96 16.50
C PRO A 121 -1.86 5.88 15.43
N ASN A 122 -1.31 4.71 15.78
CA ASN A 122 -1.20 3.59 14.86
C ASN A 122 -2.27 2.53 15.15
N LEU A 123 -3.28 2.48 14.29
CA LEU A 123 -4.40 1.54 14.39
C LEU A 123 -4.02 0.08 14.07
N CYS A 124 -2.81 -0.19 13.57
CA CYS A 124 -2.35 -1.56 13.32
C CYS A 124 -1.34 -2.06 14.36
N ASP A 125 -1.12 -1.27 15.41
CA ASP A 125 -0.51 -1.76 16.64
C ASP A 125 -1.57 -2.33 17.59
N LEU A 126 -1.22 -3.37 18.35
CA LEU A 126 -2.08 -4.01 19.33
C LEU A 126 -2.15 -3.14 20.59
N ASN A 127 -2.86 -2.03 20.47
CA ASN A 127 -3.18 -1.11 21.56
C ASN A 127 -4.35 -1.67 22.36
N CYS A 128 -4.11 -1.94 23.64
CA CYS A 128 -5.12 -2.48 24.53
C CYS A 128 -5.26 -1.60 25.77
N LEU A 129 -6.48 -1.18 26.08
CA LEU A 129 -6.83 -0.45 27.29
C LEU A 129 -6.98 -1.43 28.45
N ALA A 130 -6.43 -1.09 29.62
CA ALA A 130 -6.70 -1.83 30.85
C ALA A 130 -8.12 -1.49 31.34
N ALA A 131 -9.02 -2.46 31.33
CA ALA A 131 -10.42 -2.27 31.71
C ALA A 131 -10.52 -1.77 33.16
N GLY A 132 -11.30 -0.70 33.37
CA GLY A 132 -11.41 -0.03 34.67
C GLY A 132 -10.26 0.93 34.98
N HIS A 133 -9.31 1.13 34.07
CA HIS A 133 -8.17 2.03 34.22
C HIS A 133 -8.07 3.02 33.04
N ASN A 134 -7.25 4.06 33.22
CA ASN A 134 -7.10 5.18 32.27
C ASN A 134 -5.81 5.11 31.43
N PHE A 135 -5.24 3.92 31.26
CA PHE A 135 -4.03 3.73 30.46
C PHE A 135 -4.18 2.55 29.50
N TYR A 136 -3.56 2.68 28.33
CA TYR A 136 -3.42 1.60 27.37
C TYR A 136 -1.95 1.18 27.27
N TYR A 137 -1.72 -0.04 26.77
CA TYR A 137 -0.40 -0.56 26.47
C TYR A 137 -0.37 -1.13 25.05
N THR A 138 0.77 -1.03 24.39
CA THR A 138 0.96 -1.51 23.02
C THR A 138 1.79 -2.80 23.03
N PHE A 139 1.18 -3.91 22.61
CA PHE A 139 1.81 -5.25 22.65
C PHE A 139 2.50 -5.64 21.34
N GLY A 140 2.82 -4.68 20.48
CA GLY A 140 3.40 -4.90 19.15
C GLY A 140 2.36 -4.67 18.05
N ARG A 141 2.45 -5.41 16.95
CA ARG A 141 1.52 -5.31 15.81
C ARG A 141 0.37 -6.30 15.94
N VAL A 142 -0.79 -5.91 15.43
CA VAL A 142 -1.89 -6.87 15.27
C VAL A 142 -1.56 -7.90 14.18
N LEU A 143 -2.19 -9.06 14.24
CA LEU A 143 -2.10 -10.08 13.20
C LEU A 143 -2.71 -9.59 11.88
N ASP A 144 -2.09 -9.97 10.76
CA ASP A 144 -2.58 -9.62 9.42
C ASP A 144 -4.04 -10.06 9.22
N GLY A 145 -4.86 -9.16 8.69
CA GLY A 145 -6.31 -9.34 8.54
C GLY A 145 -7.15 -8.87 9.72
N THR A 146 -6.54 -8.34 10.79
CA THR A 146 -7.28 -7.67 11.86
C THR A 146 -7.87 -6.35 11.35
N ARG A 147 -9.14 -6.08 11.61
CA ARG A 147 -9.76 -4.77 11.29
C ARG A 147 -9.06 -3.62 12.02
N CYS A 148 -8.81 -2.53 11.28
CA CYS A 148 -8.16 -1.34 11.84
C CYS A 148 -9.06 -0.62 12.85
N SER A 149 -10.35 -0.51 12.53
CA SER A 149 -11.39 0.15 13.32
C SER A 149 -12.68 -0.69 13.25
N PRO A 150 -13.55 -0.68 14.27
CA PRO A 150 -14.85 -1.36 14.21
C PRO A 150 -15.72 -0.91 13.03
N ASP A 151 -15.64 0.38 12.65
CA ASP A 151 -16.54 0.98 11.66
C ASP A 151 -15.95 0.97 10.23
N SER A 152 -14.68 0.57 10.07
CA SER A 152 -14.00 0.55 8.77
C SER A 152 -13.89 -0.86 8.22
N PRO A 153 -14.07 -1.07 6.89
CA PRO A 153 -13.76 -2.33 6.22
C PRO A 153 -12.25 -2.56 6.01
N GLU A 154 -11.39 -1.64 6.45
CA GLU A 154 -9.95 -1.74 6.27
C GLU A 154 -9.31 -2.74 7.23
N LEU A 155 -8.29 -3.44 6.73
CA LEU A 155 -7.60 -4.50 7.42
C LEU A 155 -6.12 -4.16 7.57
N CYS A 156 -5.56 -4.50 8.72
CA CYS A 156 -4.15 -4.35 9.01
C CYS A 156 -3.33 -5.41 8.29
N ILE A 157 -2.35 -4.97 7.51
CA ILE A 157 -1.41 -5.81 6.78
C ILE A 157 -0.01 -5.24 6.97
N SER A 158 0.91 -6.02 7.53
CA SER A 158 2.29 -5.61 7.79
C SER A 158 2.42 -4.29 8.58
N GLY A 159 1.44 -3.98 9.44
CA GLY A 159 1.39 -2.76 10.25
C GLY A 159 0.76 -1.54 9.56
N GLN A 160 0.21 -1.69 8.35
CA GLN A 160 -0.50 -0.63 7.64
C GLN A 160 -1.97 -0.97 7.50
N CYS A 161 -2.83 0.05 7.60
CA CYS A 161 -4.26 -0.10 7.39
C CYS A 161 -4.58 -0.01 5.91
N LEU A 162 -4.98 -1.12 5.29
CA LEU A 162 -5.21 -1.21 3.86
C LEU A 162 -6.68 -1.47 3.54
N ARG A 163 -7.15 -0.79 2.49
CA ARG A 163 -8.47 -1.01 1.87
C ARG A 163 -8.37 -2.00 0.73
N ALA A 164 -9.37 -2.87 0.61
CA ALA A 164 -9.49 -3.72 -0.57
C ALA A 164 -10.00 -2.91 -1.75
N GLY A 165 -9.33 -3.03 -2.90
CA GLY A 165 -9.87 -2.52 -4.15
C GLY A 165 -11.09 -3.31 -4.61
N CYS A 166 -11.74 -2.85 -5.68
CA CYS A 166 -12.86 -3.55 -6.30
C CYS A 166 -12.50 -4.95 -6.84
N ASP A 167 -11.21 -5.24 -6.98
CA ASP A 167 -10.62 -6.52 -7.36
C ASP A 167 -10.41 -7.47 -6.17
N GLY A 168 -10.76 -7.02 -4.95
CA GLY A 168 -10.60 -7.77 -3.70
C GLY A 168 -9.17 -7.81 -3.16
N ILE A 169 -8.21 -7.16 -3.82
CA ILE A 169 -6.81 -7.12 -3.41
C ILE A 169 -6.60 -5.95 -2.44
N LEU A 170 -5.96 -6.20 -1.30
CA LEU A 170 -5.64 -5.17 -0.31
C LEU A 170 -4.52 -4.27 -0.83
N GLY A 171 -4.75 -2.95 -0.80
CA GLY A 171 -3.78 -1.97 -1.27
C GLY A 171 -3.63 -1.88 -2.80
N SER A 172 -4.53 -2.49 -3.59
CA SER A 172 -4.46 -2.38 -5.06
C SER A 172 -4.80 -0.99 -5.58
N GLY A 173 -5.56 -0.20 -4.81
CA GLY A 173 -6.10 1.09 -5.25
C GLY A 173 -7.15 0.96 -6.37
N ALA A 174 -7.56 -0.26 -6.74
CA ALA A 174 -8.51 -0.49 -7.81
C ALA A 174 -9.90 0.03 -7.41
N GLN A 175 -10.50 0.85 -8.26
CA GLN A 175 -11.82 1.43 -8.04
C GLN A 175 -12.79 1.01 -9.14
N ARG A 176 -14.08 0.98 -8.79
CA ARG A 176 -15.14 0.81 -9.78
C ARG A 176 -15.28 2.09 -10.58
N ASP A 177 -15.57 1.94 -11.86
CA ASP A 177 -16.00 3.03 -12.72
C ASP A 177 -17.45 3.43 -12.38
N ALA A 178 -17.99 4.46 -13.04
CA ALA A 178 -19.36 4.94 -12.85
C ALA A 178 -20.43 3.89 -13.19
N CYS A 179 -20.06 2.88 -13.99
CA CYS A 179 -20.90 1.75 -14.34
C CYS A 179 -20.80 0.59 -13.34
N GLY A 180 -19.99 0.74 -12.29
CA GLY A 180 -19.76 -0.29 -11.28
C GLY A 180 -18.76 -1.36 -11.71
N GLN A 181 -18.09 -1.22 -12.85
CA GLN A 181 -17.11 -2.18 -13.33
C GLN A 181 -15.73 -1.88 -12.76
N CYS A 182 -15.06 -2.90 -12.20
CA CYS A 182 -13.74 -2.72 -11.60
C CYS A 182 -12.68 -2.46 -12.67
N GLY A 183 -11.96 -1.33 -12.56
CA GLY A 183 -11.00 -0.90 -13.59
C GLY A 183 -11.64 -0.60 -14.96
N GLY A 184 -12.95 -0.36 -14.99
CA GLY A 184 -13.68 -0.04 -16.20
C GLY A 184 -13.43 1.38 -16.71
N ARG A 185 -13.97 1.68 -17.90
CA ARG A 185 -13.78 2.96 -18.62
C ARG A 185 -15.08 3.77 -18.76
N ASN A 186 -16.12 3.46 -17.99
CA ASN A 186 -17.46 4.06 -18.07
C ASN A 186 -18.21 3.78 -19.39
N GLU A 187 -17.90 2.68 -20.06
CA GLU A 187 -18.49 2.34 -21.37
C GLU A 187 -19.58 1.26 -21.28
N SER A 188 -19.70 0.58 -20.15
CA SER A 188 -20.63 -0.54 -19.96
C SER A 188 -22.04 -0.13 -19.52
N CYS A 189 -22.29 1.17 -19.35
CA CYS A 189 -23.57 1.72 -18.95
C CYS A 189 -23.80 3.10 -19.59
N VAL A 190 -25.06 3.55 -19.58
CA VAL A 190 -25.44 4.89 -20.02
C VAL A 190 -25.98 5.69 -18.83
N LEU A 191 -25.64 6.98 -18.76
CA LEU A 191 -26.17 7.88 -17.75
C LEU A 191 -27.64 8.21 -18.07
N VAL A 192 -28.54 7.90 -17.15
CA VAL A 192 -29.96 8.24 -17.27
C VAL A 192 -30.30 9.29 -16.21
N GLN A 193 -30.63 10.51 -16.64
CA GLN A 193 -31.11 11.58 -15.76
C GLN A 193 -32.60 11.80 -16.00
N ARG A 194 -33.41 11.81 -14.93
CA ARG A 194 -34.85 12.09 -14.99
C ARG A 194 -35.20 13.24 -14.05
N VAL A 195 -36.10 14.12 -14.49
CA VAL A 195 -36.65 15.19 -13.67
C VAL A 195 -38.02 14.76 -13.18
N PHE A 196 -38.22 14.71 -11.86
CA PHE A 196 -39.50 14.39 -11.27
C PHE A 196 -40.27 15.70 -10.99
N ARG A 197 -41.47 15.85 -11.54
CA ARG A 197 -42.40 16.92 -11.18
C ARG A 197 -43.51 16.30 -10.33
N ALA A 198 -43.59 16.69 -9.06
CA ALA A 198 -44.71 16.30 -8.20
C ALA A 198 -45.99 16.96 -8.72
N ALA A 199 -47.03 16.18 -8.95
CA ALA A 199 -48.37 16.72 -9.15
C ALA A 199 -48.86 17.25 -7.80
N PHE A 200 -49.17 18.54 -7.74
CA PHE A 200 -49.85 19.12 -6.58
C PHE A 200 -51.21 18.43 -6.41
N PRO A 201 -51.62 18.06 -5.19
CA PRO A 201 -52.95 17.50 -4.98
C PRO A 201 -53.97 18.54 -5.41
N SER A 202 -54.83 18.18 -6.37
CA SER A 202 -56.01 18.97 -6.71
C SER A 202 -56.86 19.10 -5.43
N SER A 203 -56.92 20.31 -4.90
CA SER A 203 -57.90 20.71 -3.89
C SER A 203 -59.28 20.32 -4.41
N GLY A 204 -59.94 19.40 -3.72
CA GLY A 204 -61.31 18.99 -4.02
C GLY A 204 -62.26 20.17 -3.84
N ASP A 205 -63.14 20.35 -4.83
CA ASP A 205 -64.34 21.18 -4.77
C ASP A 205 -65.47 20.45 -4.00
#